data_AF-A0ABD3PBH2-F1
#
_entry.id   AF-A0ABD3PBH2-F1
#
_cell.length_a   1.000
_cell.length_b   1.000
_cell.length_c   1.000
_cell.angle_alpha   90.00
_cell.angle_beta   90.00
_cell.angle_gamma   90.00
#
_symmetry.space_group_name_H-M   'P 1'
#
loop_
_entity.id
_entity.type
_entity.pdbx_description
1 polymer ?
#
loop_
_entity_poly.entity_id
_entity_poly.type
_entity_poly.pdbx_seq_one_letter_code
_entity_poly.pdbx_strand_id
1 'polypeptide(L)'
;MANNLQSIGRPGGRLRPLLLTTLYFTQTDDVASFVPPKRAVMSPSHIKAIRSGGFGFDFDGDTAEIVDYGGVNDRSRSLDYSDRRSFLSSLFASSLLGVTAPSPAFAAKGAAEYDLEYYMRDLFMGNKREGNLPVSNAPPPHPPRKLQGRLLPLLLDDDLQSCIPILELARISRIPISTLSEQIRAVRSKAQSAFKTSHPWEDELVRDEYYFDLTCYALWRTASSVISQDYVQRDLFVRNMGRRLLNEMMTFLSKKTTDTLQSTNGPSLTDTVPCVIEILNIFQSSNYCSSYRLGDKNDDERTGLNVFDSLDDEEISSQDGGGGSVDCLVSIFDPATLGGALQINGEGSRFAPDFIGPTLAAVWERVGVDGAVGVSFESYFVDPVYRPNPKDFFPNERLYQFTITRK
;
A
#
# COMPACT_ATOMS: atom_id res chain seq x y z
N MET A 1 30.03 -22.40 -58.23
CA MET A 1 30.27 -23.81 -58.60
C MET A 1 30.24 -24.59 -57.28
N ALA A 2 29.19 -25.31 -56.88
CA ALA A 2 28.40 -26.37 -57.53
C ALA A 2 28.89 -27.78 -57.13
N ASN A 3 27.92 -28.66 -56.78
CA ASN A 3 28.02 -30.13 -56.62
C ASN A 3 28.68 -30.67 -55.31
N ASN A 4 28.26 -31.82 -54.75
CA ASN A 4 26.95 -32.48 -54.82
C ASN A 4 26.72 -33.48 -53.65
N LEU A 5 25.44 -33.71 -53.38
CA LEU A 5 24.77 -34.83 -52.71
C LEU A 5 25.49 -36.21 -52.66
N GLN A 6 25.30 -36.92 -51.53
CA GLN A 6 24.99 -38.36 -51.53
C GLN A 6 23.92 -38.71 -50.48
N SER A 7 23.16 -39.78 -50.73
CA SER A 7 21.85 -40.04 -50.11
C SER A 7 21.72 -41.44 -49.48
N ILE A 8 21.33 -41.49 -48.20
CA ILE A 8 20.67 -42.60 -47.47
C ILE A 8 19.79 -41.93 -46.39
N GLY A 9 18.55 -42.32 -46.05
CA GLY A 9 17.67 -43.37 -46.59
C GLY A 9 16.26 -43.31 -45.94
N ARG A 10 15.47 -44.40 -46.05
CA ARG A 10 14.17 -44.67 -45.39
C ARG A 10 14.06 -46.19 -45.12
N PRO A 11 13.18 -46.75 -44.25
CA PRO A 11 11.82 -46.24 -43.91
C PRO A 11 11.31 -46.48 -42.46
N GLY A 12 10.11 -45.96 -42.14
CA GLY A 12 9.29 -46.45 -41.02
C GLY A 12 8.27 -45.43 -40.48
N GLY A 13 7.08 -45.90 -40.06
CA GLY A 13 6.11 -45.12 -39.28
C GLY A 13 4.81 -44.75 -40.01
N ARG A 14 3.69 -45.37 -39.64
CA ARG A 14 2.34 -45.09 -40.20
C ARG A 14 1.68 -43.91 -39.48
N LEU A 15 0.86 -43.15 -40.22
CA LEU A 15 -0.01 -42.09 -39.69
C LEU A 15 -1.50 -42.42 -39.94
N ARG A 16 -2.36 -41.81 -39.11
CA ARG A 16 -3.85 -41.80 -39.07
C ARG A 16 -4.50 -42.74 -38.03
N PRO A 17 -5.71 -42.42 -37.54
CA PRO A 17 -6.27 -41.07 -37.30
C PRO A 17 -6.95 -40.94 -35.92
N LEU A 18 -7.31 -39.72 -35.51
CA LEU A 18 -8.42 -39.51 -34.57
C LEU A 18 -9.38 -38.47 -35.15
N LEU A 19 -10.61 -38.93 -35.41
CA LEU A 19 -11.75 -38.07 -35.76
C LEU A 19 -12.31 -37.44 -34.48
N LEU A 20 -12.63 -36.15 -34.56
CA LEU A 20 -13.44 -35.47 -33.55
C LEU A 20 -14.92 -35.76 -33.85
N THR A 21 -15.59 -36.52 -32.98
CA THR A 21 -17.02 -36.81 -33.10
C THR A 21 -17.82 -35.78 -32.30
N THR A 22 -18.44 -34.82 -32.99
CA THR A 22 -19.39 -33.90 -32.38
C THR A 22 -20.71 -34.62 -32.07
N LEU A 23 -21.06 -34.77 -30.80
CA LEU A 23 -22.38 -35.24 -30.37
C LEU A 23 -23.27 -34.06 -30.01
N TYR A 24 -24.39 -33.93 -30.74
CA TYR A 24 -25.55 -33.20 -30.27
C TYR A 24 -26.24 -34.01 -29.16
N PHE A 25 -26.75 -33.33 -28.13
CA PHE A 25 -27.85 -33.85 -27.33
C PHE A 25 -28.87 -32.75 -27.02
N THR A 26 -30.13 -33.15 -26.95
CA THR A 26 -31.31 -32.30 -26.95
C THR A 26 -31.84 -31.99 -25.56
N GLN A 27 -32.49 -30.83 -25.48
CA GLN A 27 -33.48 -30.40 -24.48
C GLN A 27 -34.34 -31.51 -23.87
N THR A 28 -34.60 -31.40 -22.56
CA THR A 28 -35.87 -31.77 -21.89
C THR A 28 -36.16 -30.75 -20.79
N ASP A 29 -37.45 -30.52 -20.50
CA ASP A 29 -37.95 -29.37 -19.75
C ASP A 29 -38.17 -29.63 -18.24
N ASP A 30 -38.79 -28.64 -17.59
CA ASP A 30 -39.38 -28.60 -16.23
C ASP A 30 -38.47 -28.51 -15.00
N VAL A 31 -38.66 -27.44 -14.21
CA VAL A 31 -39.43 -27.50 -12.94
C VAL A 31 -39.65 -26.10 -12.31
N ALA A 32 -40.90 -25.86 -11.93
CA ALA A 32 -41.43 -24.93 -10.91
C ALA A 32 -40.99 -23.45 -10.85
N SER A 33 -41.96 -22.58 -11.15
CA SER A 33 -42.02 -21.19 -10.69
C SER A 33 -42.12 -21.09 -9.16
N PHE A 34 -41.20 -20.35 -8.52
CA PHE A 34 -41.29 -20.04 -7.09
C PHE A 34 -41.98 -18.68 -6.87
N VAL A 35 -43.14 -18.69 -6.21
CA VAL A 35 -43.91 -17.48 -5.87
C VAL A 35 -43.54 -17.01 -4.46
N PRO A 36 -43.01 -15.78 -4.27
CA PRO A 36 -42.73 -15.27 -2.94
C PRO A 36 -44.02 -14.82 -2.24
N PRO A 37 -44.26 -15.22 -0.97
CA PRO A 37 -45.43 -14.77 -0.22
C PRO A 37 -45.30 -13.30 0.20
N LYS A 38 -46.45 -12.62 0.27
CA LYS A 38 -46.58 -11.20 0.60
C LYS A 38 -46.09 -10.91 2.03
N ARG A 39 -45.26 -9.88 2.20
CA ARG A 39 -44.94 -9.33 3.54
C ARG A 39 -46.20 -8.75 4.19
N ALA A 40 -46.53 -9.23 5.39
CA ALA A 40 -47.51 -8.59 6.25
C ALA A 40 -46.89 -7.37 6.95
N VAL A 41 -47.66 -6.30 7.06
CA VAL A 41 -47.30 -5.07 7.79
C VAL A 41 -47.82 -5.17 9.21
N MET A 42 -46.95 -5.08 10.21
CA MET A 42 -47.30 -4.63 11.56
C MET A 42 -46.19 -3.76 12.14
N SER A 43 -46.59 -2.72 12.86
CA SER A 43 -45.73 -1.72 13.51
C SER A 43 -46.06 -1.67 15.02
N PRO A 44 -45.47 -0.81 15.86
CA PRO A 44 -44.65 -1.30 16.96
C PRO A 44 -45.20 -1.00 18.37
N SER A 45 -44.75 -1.77 19.38
CA SER A 45 -44.93 -1.38 20.78
C SER A 45 -44.05 -2.17 21.76
N HIS A 46 -43.22 -1.45 22.54
CA HIS A 46 -42.76 -1.78 23.92
C HIS A 46 -41.86 -3.05 24.11
N ILE A 47 -40.88 -3.13 25.03
CA ILE A 47 -40.57 -2.33 26.24
C ILE A 47 -39.08 -2.48 26.70
N LYS A 48 -38.54 -1.47 27.40
CA LYS A 48 -37.38 -1.42 28.36
C LYS A 48 -36.00 -2.09 28.06
N ALA A 49 -35.01 -1.21 27.89
CA ALA A 49 -33.79 -1.04 28.72
C ALA A 49 -33.13 -2.24 29.46
N ILE A 50 -31.87 -2.50 29.11
CA ILE A 50 -30.82 -3.06 30.00
C ILE A 50 -29.54 -2.19 29.89
N ARG A 51 -28.75 -2.12 30.97
CA ARG A 51 -27.58 -1.24 31.15
C ARG A 51 -26.27 -1.82 30.56
N SER A 52 -25.31 -0.91 30.34
CA SER A 52 -23.85 -1.03 30.63
C SER A 52 -23.04 -2.20 30.08
N GLY A 53 -21.96 -1.86 29.36
CA GLY A 53 -20.89 -2.79 29.00
C GLY A 53 -19.74 -2.08 28.27
N GLY A 54 -19.01 -1.21 28.96
CA GLY A 54 -17.77 -0.64 28.42
C GLY A 54 -16.63 -1.64 28.58
N PHE A 55 -15.91 -1.95 27.49
CA PHE A 55 -14.70 -2.77 27.54
C PHE A 55 -13.47 -1.87 27.62
N GLY A 56 -12.97 -1.66 28.84
CA GLY A 56 -11.57 -1.33 29.06
C GLY A 56 -10.76 -2.63 29.09
N PHE A 57 -9.56 -2.60 28.51
CA PHE A 57 -8.57 -3.67 28.69
C PHE A 57 -7.60 -3.23 29.79
N ASP A 58 -7.85 -3.69 31.01
CA ASP A 58 -6.84 -3.66 32.07
C ASP A 58 -5.81 -4.77 31.82
N PHE A 59 -4.54 -4.45 32.05
CA PHE A 59 -3.44 -5.41 32.04
C PHE A 59 -2.89 -5.46 33.46
N ASP A 60 -3.31 -6.45 34.24
CA ASP A 60 -2.75 -6.68 35.57
C ASP A 60 -1.27 -7.06 35.43
N GLY A 61 -0.41 -6.34 36.14
CA GLY A 61 0.98 -6.70 36.36
C GLY A 61 1.13 -7.47 37.66
N ASP A 62 2.16 -8.32 37.75
CA ASP A 62 2.51 -8.97 39.00
C ASP A 62 3.91 -8.56 39.48
N THR A 63 3.97 -8.39 40.80
CA THR A 63 5.10 -7.98 41.64
C THR A 63 6.22 -9.05 41.69
N ALA A 64 7.43 -8.83 42.22
CA ALA A 64 8.29 -7.66 42.48
C ALA A 64 9.63 -8.23 43.02
N GLU A 65 10.73 -7.49 42.96
CA GLU A 65 11.78 -7.65 43.99
C GLU A 65 12.54 -6.35 44.23
N ILE A 66 12.82 -6.07 45.50
CA ILE A 66 13.44 -4.84 45.99
C ILE A 66 14.82 -5.19 46.52
N VAL A 67 15.85 -4.48 46.06
CA VAL A 67 17.15 -4.42 46.76
C VAL A 67 17.51 -2.95 46.94
N ASP A 68 17.49 -2.52 48.20
CA ASP A 68 17.88 -1.19 48.65
C ASP A 68 19.34 -1.21 49.10
N TYR A 69 20.12 -0.21 48.69
CA TYR A 69 21.39 0.17 49.31
C TYR A 69 21.58 1.69 49.14
N GLY A 70 21.31 2.43 50.20
CA GLY A 70 21.28 3.89 50.17
C GLY A 70 22.59 4.60 50.52
N GLY A 71 22.55 5.92 50.34
CA GLY A 71 23.44 6.90 50.98
C GLY A 71 24.66 7.36 50.17
N VAL A 72 25.18 8.58 50.37
CA VAL A 72 24.74 9.71 51.22
C VAL A 72 25.48 10.99 50.74
N ASN A 73 24.77 12.14 50.76
CA ASN A 73 25.22 13.55 50.95
C ASN A 73 24.84 14.61 49.90
N ASP A 74 23.96 15.51 50.35
CA ASP A 74 24.08 16.98 50.33
C ASP A 74 24.82 17.69 49.20
N ARG A 75 24.09 18.59 48.51
CA ARG A 75 24.11 20.02 48.91
C ARG A 75 22.93 20.83 48.37
N SER A 76 22.48 21.75 49.22
CA SER A 76 21.38 22.68 49.02
C SER A 76 21.61 23.72 47.91
N ARG A 77 20.53 24.04 47.19
CA ARG A 77 20.18 25.43 46.82
C ARG A 77 18.72 25.55 46.38
N SER A 78 17.93 26.24 47.18
CA SER A 78 16.66 26.83 46.78
C SER A 78 16.89 27.97 45.78
N LEU A 79 16.10 28.04 44.71
CA LEU A 79 15.86 29.28 43.95
C LEU A 79 14.50 29.22 43.24
N ASP A 80 13.95 30.40 42.94
CA ASP A 80 12.51 30.67 42.89
C ASP A 80 11.71 30.21 41.65
N TYR A 81 10.40 30.17 41.87
CA TYR A 81 9.38 29.69 40.95
C TYR A 81 8.76 30.84 40.10
N SER A 82 9.57 31.51 39.28
CA SER A 82 9.07 32.48 38.29
C SER A 82 10.11 32.81 37.22
N ASP A 83 9.92 32.33 35.99
CA ASP A 83 10.14 33.07 34.72
C ASP A 83 10.10 32.13 33.49
N ARG A 84 8.92 32.04 32.86
CA ARG A 84 8.72 31.41 31.53
C ARG A 84 7.65 32.16 30.71
N ARG A 85 7.74 33.49 30.62
CA ARG A 85 6.83 34.33 29.82
C ARG A 85 7.47 35.57 29.18
N SER A 86 8.45 35.39 28.28
CA SER A 86 8.87 36.46 27.33
C SER A 86 9.85 36.00 26.25
N PHE A 87 9.45 35.16 25.28
CA PHE A 87 10.34 34.86 24.12
C PHE A 87 9.65 34.49 22.79
N LEU A 88 8.35 34.78 22.61
CA LEU A 88 7.58 34.42 21.39
C LEU A 88 6.71 35.58 20.83
N SER A 89 7.17 36.82 20.96
CA SER A 89 6.37 38.02 20.61
C SER A 89 6.92 38.86 19.44
N SER A 90 7.68 38.27 18.51
CA SER A 90 8.44 39.03 17.50
C SER A 90 8.47 38.47 16.07
N LEU A 91 7.50 37.63 15.65
CA LEU A 91 7.47 37.07 14.27
C LEU A 91 6.14 37.21 13.51
N PHE A 92 5.11 37.85 14.07
CA PHE A 92 3.77 37.96 13.45
C PHE A 92 3.37 39.37 13.00
N ALA A 93 4.33 40.19 12.55
CA ALA A 93 4.10 41.62 12.28
C ALA A 93 4.56 42.12 10.89
N SER A 94 4.51 41.29 9.83
CA SER A 94 4.87 41.75 8.48
C SER A 94 4.42 40.85 7.30
N SER A 95 3.11 40.68 7.09
CA SER A 95 2.55 40.13 5.82
C SER A 95 1.02 40.25 5.69
N LEU A 96 0.46 41.47 5.86
CA LEU A 96 -1.00 41.67 5.79
C LEU A 96 -1.44 42.96 5.06
N LEU A 97 -0.86 43.22 3.89
CA LEU A 97 -1.36 44.20 2.91
C LEU A 97 -1.13 43.68 1.48
N GLY A 98 -2.21 43.25 0.81
CA GLY A 98 -2.12 42.65 -0.53
C GLY A 98 -3.42 42.00 -1.02
N VAL A 99 -4.58 42.60 -0.74
CA VAL A 99 -5.87 42.04 -1.19
C VAL A 99 -6.12 42.43 -2.66
N THR A 100 -5.82 41.50 -3.57
CA THR A 100 -6.40 41.47 -4.92
C THR A 100 -6.96 40.06 -5.14
N ALA A 101 -8.29 39.94 -5.17
CA ALA A 101 -8.95 38.65 -5.34
C ALA A 101 -8.99 38.23 -6.82
N PRO A 102 -8.64 36.97 -7.13
CA PRO A 102 -9.19 36.26 -8.26
C PRO A 102 -10.20 35.17 -7.82
N SER A 103 -11.14 34.90 -8.72
CA SER A 103 -12.01 33.71 -8.91
C SER A 103 -11.88 32.52 -7.94
N PRO A 104 -13.00 31.88 -7.51
CA PRO A 104 -12.98 30.67 -6.71
C PRO A 104 -12.54 29.43 -7.52
N ALA A 105 -11.23 29.29 -7.72
CA ALA A 105 -10.63 27.98 -7.96
C ALA A 105 -10.68 27.19 -6.64
N PHE A 106 -11.20 25.96 -6.67
CA PHE A 106 -11.12 25.03 -5.54
C PHE A 106 -9.68 24.50 -5.41
N ALA A 107 -8.77 25.36 -4.96
CA ALA A 107 -7.42 24.97 -4.57
C ALA A 107 -7.52 24.02 -3.37
N ALA A 108 -7.06 22.78 -3.55
CA ALA A 108 -6.87 21.87 -2.43
C ALA A 108 -5.77 22.45 -1.54
N LYS A 109 -6.09 22.74 -0.28
CA LYS A 109 -5.09 23.09 0.74
C LYS A 109 -4.06 21.97 0.87
N GLY A 110 -2.79 22.32 1.05
CA GLY A 110 -1.73 21.37 1.36
C GLY A 110 -1.73 20.98 2.85
N ALA A 111 -0.88 20.02 3.21
CA ALA A 111 -0.77 19.55 4.59
C ALA A 111 -0.37 20.67 5.57
N ALA A 112 0.51 21.58 5.13
CA ALA A 112 0.94 22.74 5.94
C ALA A 112 -0.20 23.73 6.19
N GLU A 113 -1.08 23.98 5.22
CA GLU A 113 -2.26 24.83 5.41
C GLU A 113 -3.32 24.16 6.30
N TYR A 114 -3.48 22.83 6.23
CA TYR A 114 -4.35 22.10 7.15
C TYR A 114 -3.85 22.11 8.59
N ASP A 115 -2.54 21.88 8.81
CA ASP A 115 -1.94 21.97 10.13
C ASP A 115 -2.02 23.40 10.68
N LEU A 116 -1.69 24.41 9.86
CA LEU A 116 -1.81 25.81 10.26
C LEU A 116 -3.26 26.20 10.58
N GLU A 117 -4.23 25.75 9.78
CA GLU A 117 -5.66 25.95 10.07
C GLU A 117 -6.08 25.25 11.36
N TYR A 118 -5.60 24.04 11.63
CA TYR A 118 -5.87 23.31 12.87
C TYR A 118 -5.31 24.06 14.09
N TYR A 119 -4.04 24.48 14.04
CA TYR A 119 -3.40 25.26 15.10
C TYR A 119 -4.08 26.62 15.30
N MET A 120 -4.39 27.36 14.22
CA MET A 120 -5.10 28.64 14.33
C MET A 120 -6.53 28.45 14.87
N ARG A 121 -7.24 27.38 14.48
CA ARG A 121 -8.59 27.11 14.98
C ARG A 121 -8.59 26.76 16.47
N ASP A 122 -7.64 25.96 16.95
CA ASP A 122 -7.49 25.69 18.39
C ASP A 122 -7.09 26.96 19.16
N LEU A 123 -6.22 27.80 18.60
CA LEU A 123 -5.80 29.08 19.20
C LEU A 123 -6.97 30.08 19.37
N PHE A 124 -7.88 30.18 18.39
CA PHE A 124 -8.96 31.17 18.36
C PHE A 124 -10.31 30.66 18.88
N MET A 125 -10.65 29.38 18.68
CA MET A 125 -11.91 28.81 19.20
C MET A 125 -11.77 28.28 20.63
N GLY A 126 -10.53 28.03 21.06
CA GLY A 126 -10.18 27.31 22.27
C GLY A 126 -10.52 25.83 22.17
N ASN A 127 -10.02 25.05 23.12
CA ASN A 127 -10.20 23.59 23.23
C ASN A 127 -11.64 23.22 23.68
N LYS A 128 -12.64 23.78 23.01
CA LYS A 128 -14.04 23.38 23.08
C LYS A 128 -14.11 22.01 22.44
N ARG A 129 -14.37 20.98 23.26
CA ARG A 129 -14.73 19.64 22.78
C ARG A 129 -15.68 19.78 21.60
N GLU A 130 -15.23 19.37 20.42
CA GLU A 130 -16.06 19.37 19.22
C GLU A 130 -17.26 18.46 19.51
N GLY A 131 -18.40 19.09 19.78
CA GLY A 131 -19.52 18.41 20.42
C GLY A 131 -20.13 17.43 19.44
N ASN A 132 -19.84 16.14 19.63
CA ASN A 132 -20.35 14.99 18.87
C ASN A 132 -20.89 15.37 17.49
N LEU A 133 -20.00 15.79 16.59
CA LEU A 133 -20.38 15.89 15.17
C LEU A 133 -20.93 14.51 14.77
N PRO A 134 -22.11 14.45 14.12
CA PRO A 134 -22.67 13.17 13.71
C PRO A 134 -21.64 12.50 12.81
N VAL A 135 -21.28 11.25 13.15
CA VAL A 135 -20.31 10.45 12.39
C VAL A 135 -20.70 10.52 10.92
N SER A 136 -19.78 11.00 10.07
CA SER A 136 -20.05 11.11 8.65
C SER A 136 -20.45 9.73 8.12
N ASN A 137 -21.61 9.64 7.44
CA ASN A 137 -22.01 8.38 6.83
C ASN A 137 -20.89 7.91 5.90
N ALA A 138 -20.35 6.71 6.18
CA ALA A 138 -19.37 6.09 5.32
C ALA A 138 -19.93 5.98 3.90
N PRO A 139 -19.14 6.28 2.85
CA PRO A 139 -19.52 5.85 1.51
C PRO A 139 -19.70 4.32 1.55
N PRO A 140 -20.71 3.77 0.87
CA PRO A 140 -20.83 2.32 0.78
C PRO A 140 -19.55 1.75 0.15
N PRO A 141 -19.00 0.63 0.65
CA PRO A 141 -17.87 -0.02 0.00
C PRO A 141 -18.25 -0.37 -1.43
N HIS A 142 -17.31 -0.24 -2.36
CA HIS A 142 -17.55 -0.68 -3.74
C HIS A 142 -17.74 -2.21 -3.77
N PRO A 143 -18.34 -2.76 -4.84
CA PRO A 143 -18.40 -4.21 -5.02
C PRO A 143 -16.97 -4.81 -5.06
N PRO A 144 -16.74 -5.99 -4.46
CA PRO A 144 -15.43 -6.65 -4.51
C PRO A 144 -15.04 -6.96 -5.96
N ARG A 145 -13.82 -6.63 -6.35
CA ARG A 145 -13.28 -7.03 -7.66
C ARG A 145 -12.73 -8.45 -7.61
N LYS A 146 -12.65 -9.09 -8.77
CA LYS A 146 -11.96 -10.37 -8.94
C LYS A 146 -10.55 -10.10 -9.48
N LEU A 147 -9.57 -10.27 -8.60
CA LEU A 147 -8.14 -10.20 -8.90
C LEU A 147 -7.75 -11.33 -9.85
N GLN A 148 -6.87 -11.05 -10.81
CA GLN A 148 -6.61 -11.96 -11.92
C GLN A 148 -5.19 -11.81 -12.52
N GLY A 149 -4.88 -12.69 -13.47
CA GLY A 149 -3.62 -12.64 -14.23
C GLY A 149 -2.42 -13.24 -13.49
N ARG A 150 -1.24 -13.12 -14.12
CA ARG A 150 0.00 -13.75 -13.64
C ARG A 150 0.62 -13.08 -12.41
N LEU A 151 0.18 -11.86 -12.08
CA LEU A 151 0.65 -11.14 -10.91
C LEU A 151 0.14 -11.79 -9.61
N LEU A 152 -1.14 -12.19 -9.56
CA LEU A 152 -1.79 -12.63 -8.32
C LEU A 152 -1.01 -13.72 -7.56
N PRO A 153 -0.59 -14.85 -8.18
CA PRO A 153 0.16 -15.90 -7.47
C PRO A 153 1.53 -15.47 -6.93
N LEU A 154 2.11 -14.40 -7.48
CA LEU A 154 3.36 -13.82 -6.97
C LEU A 154 3.12 -13.00 -5.69
N LEU A 155 1.97 -12.32 -5.60
CA LEU A 155 1.58 -11.52 -4.44
C LEU A 155 1.08 -12.40 -3.29
N LEU A 156 0.10 -13.27 -3.55
CA LEU A 156 -0.50 -14.20 -2.60
C LEU A 156 -1.02 -15.46 -3.31
N ASP A 157 -0.84 -16.62 -2.67
CA ASP A 157 -1.48 -17.89 -2.99
C ASP A 157 -2.39 -18.35 -1.84
N ASP A 158 -3.49 -19.04 -2.13
CA ASP A 158 -4.49 -19.48 -1.12
C ASP A 158 -3.86 -20.32 0.00
N ASP A 159 -2.90 -21.17 -0.38
CA ASP A 159 -2.16 -22.04 0.53
C ASP A 159 -1.03 -21.34 1.29
N LEU A 160 -0.64 -20.13 0.89
CA LEU A 160 0.50 -19.39 1.46
C LEU A 160 1.78 -20.24 1.48
N GLN A 161 2.21 -20.76 0.33
CA GLN A 161 3.43 -21.62 0.23
C GLN A 161 4.47 -21.08 -0.74
N SER A 162 4.03 -20.40 -1.80
CA SER A 162 4.86 -20.08 -2.97
C SER A 162 4.88 -18.60 -3.34
N CYS A 163 3.99 -17.78 -2.78
CA CYS A 163 4.01 -16.33 -3.00
C CYS A 163 5.30 -15.67 -2.45
N ILE A 164 5.73 -14.58 -3.09
CA ILE A 164 6.99 -13.88 -2.77
C ILE A 164 7.06 -13.45 -1.30
N PRO A 165 6.01 -12.88 -0.68
CA PRO A 165 6.12 -12.37 0.70
C PRO A 165 6.41 -13.45 1.73
N ILE A 166 5.80 -14.64 1.63
CA ILE A 166 6.08 -15.69 2.62
C ILE A 166 7.47 -16.29 2.43
N LEU A 167 7.97 -16.37 1.20
CA LEU A 167 9.33 -16.81 0.92
C LEU A 167 10.38 -15.82 1.46
N GLU A 168 10.15 -14.51 1.33
CA GLU A 168 11.03 -13.49 1.91
C GLU A 168 10.93 -13.44 3.45
N LEU A 169 9.73 -13.60 4.02
CA LEU A 169 9.54 -13.65 5.47
C LEU A 169 10.23 -14.88 6.07
N ALA A 170 10.10 -16.05 5.46
CA ALA A 170 10.80 -17.28 5.86
C ALA A 170 12.33 -17.10 5.79
N ARG A 171 12.84 -16.45 4.74
CA ARG A 171 14.28 -16.19 4.55
C ARG A 171 14.86 -15.27 5.64
N ILE A 172 14.15 -14.21 6.00
CA ILE A 172 14.60 -13.23 7.00
C ILE A 172 14.44 -13.77 8.42
N SER A 173 13.27 -14.33 8.74
CA SER A 173 12.97 -14.87 10.08
C SER A 173 13.66 -16.20 10.39
N ARG A 174 14.06 -16.96 9.36
CA ARG A 174 14.53 -18.35 9.44
C ARG A 174 13.48 -19.33 9.98
N ILE A 175 12.20 -18.94 9.99
CA ILE A 175 11.07 -19.80 10.35
C ILE A 175 10.60 -20.59 9.11
N PRO A 176 10.30 -21.90 9.22
CA PRO A 176 9.75 -22.68 8.11
C PRO A 176 8.45 -22.09 7.56
N ILE A 177 8.29 -22.15 6.23
CA ILE A 177 7.12 -21.64 5.50
C ILE A 177 5.82 -22.18 6.11
N SER A 178 5.71 -23.50 6.33
CA SER A 178 4.53 -24.13 6.91
C SER A 178 4.09 -23.52 8.26
N THR A 179 5.05 -23.24 9.15
CA THR A 179 4.79 -22.61 10.44
C THR A 179 4.30 -21.17 10.27
N LEU A 180 4.86 -20.42 9.31
CA LEU A 180 4.37 -19.08 8.98
C LEU A 180 2.97 -19.14 8.36
N SER A 181 2.68 -20.07 7.45
CA SER A 181 1.36 -20.23 6.85
C SER A 181 0.29 -20.52 7.91
N GLU A 182 0.58 -21.37 8.88
CA GLU A 182 -0.30 -21.65 10.03
C GLU A 182 -0.54 -20.40 10.89
N GLN A 183 0.52 -19.64 11.20
CA GLN A 183 0.39 -18.38 11.96
C GLN A 183 -0.45 -17.34 11.21
N ILE A 184 -0.22 -17.15 9.91
CA ILE A 184 -0.98 -16.22 9.06
C ILE A 184 -2.46 -16.64 9.00
N ARG A 185 -2.74 -17.94 8.80
CA ARG A 185 -4.12 -18.47 8.83
C ARG A 185 -4.78 -18.23 10.19
N ALA A 186 -4.06 -18.42 11.30
CA ALA A 186 -4.57 -18.17 12.65
C ALA A 186 -4.86 -16.67 12.91
N VAL A 187 -4.06 -15.76 12.37
CA VAL A 187 -4.34 -14.30 12.42
C VAL A 187 -5.54 -13.96 11.53
N ARG A 188 -5.59 -14.50 10.30
CA ARG A 188 -6.69 -14.33 9.35
C ARG A 188 -8.04 -14.72 9.97
N SER A 189 -8.16 -15.91 10.53
CA SER A 189 -9.41 -16.38 11.17
C SER A 189 -9.85 -15.54 12.37
N LYS A 190 -8.91 -14.91 13.10
CA LYS A 190 -9.23 -13.98 14.20
C LYS A 190 -9.77 -12.64 13.69
N ALA A 191 -9.23 -12.13 12.58
CA ALA A 191 -9.63 -10.85 11.99
C ALA A 191 -10.86 -10.95 11.05
N GLN A 192 -11.17 -12.15 10.58
CA GLN A 192 -12.18 -12.44 9.54
C GLN A 192 -13.55 -11.79 9.83
N SER A 193 -14.05 -11.85 11.07
CA SER A 193 -15.36 -11.29 11.43
C SER A 193 -15.42 -9.76 11.34
N ALA A 194 -14.34 -9.07 11.70
CA ALA A 194 -14.25 -7.61 11.62
C ALA A 194 -14.17 -7.12 10.16
N PHE A 195 -13.33 -7.76 9.35
CA PHE A 195 -13.26 -7.47 7.91
C PHE A 195 -14.59 -7.75 7.21
N LYS A 196 -15.20 -8.93 7.40
CA LYS A 196 -16.45 -9.31 6.70
C LYS A 196 -17.63 -8.41 7.02
N THR A 197 -17.63 -7.76 8.19
CA THR A 197 -18.68 -6.81 8.60
C THR A 197 -18.58 -5.46 7.87
N SER A 198 -17.36 -5.06 7.48
CA SER A 198 -17.11 -3.79 6.77
C SER A 198 -17.04 -3.99 5.24
N HIS A 199 -16.41 -5.08 4.81
CA HIS A 199 -16.10 -5.39 3.42
C HIS A 199 -16.44 -6.88 3.15
N PRO A 200 -17.68 -7.20 2.75
CA PRO A 200 -18.10 -8.58 2.54
C PRO A 200 -17.57 -9.15 1.21
N TRP A 201 -16.87 -10.28 1.28
CA TRP A 201 -16.46 -11.08 0.11
C TRP A 201 -17.46 -12.19 -0.24
N GLU A 202 -17.44 -12.63 -1.50
CA GLU A 202 -18.21 -13.77 -2.00
C GLU A 202 -17.46 -15.10 -1.82
N ASP A 203 -16.20 -15.13 -2.24
CA ASP A 203 -15.34 -16.32 -2.27
C ASP A 203 -14.27 -16.24 -1.16
N GLU A 204 -14.01 -17.34 -0.43
CA GLU A 204 -12.88 -17.42 0.52
C GLU A 204 -11.55 -17.78 -0.20
N LEU A 205 -11.27 -17.06 -1.28
CA LEU A 205 -10.13 -17.26 -2.18
C LEU A 205 -9.42 -15.93 -2.43
N VAL A 206 -8.10 -15.92 -2.56
CA VAL A 206 -7.28 -14.70 -2.78
C VAL A 206 -7.56 -13.98 -4.11
N ARG A 207 -8.43 -14.54 -4.95
CA ARG A 207 -9.01 -13.86 -6.12
C ARG A 207 -10.08 -12.82 -5.75
N ASP A 208 -10.73 -12.95 -4.59
CA ASP A 208 -11.67 -11.95 -4.09
C ASP A 208 -10.88 -10.87 -3.37
N GLU A 209 -11.06 -9.63 -3.80
CA GLU A 209 -10.34 -8.47 -3.29
C GLU A 209 -10.37 -8.34 -1.76
N TYR A 210 -11.52 -8.50 -1.11
CA TYR A 210 -11.62 -8.26 0.33
C TYR A 210 -11.07 -9.43 1.15
N TYR A 211 -11.05 -10.64 0.57
CA TYR A 211 -10.36 -11.78 1.16
C TYR A 211 -8.83 -11.72 0.93
N PHE A 212 -8.39 -11.17 -0.20
CA PHE A 212 -6.99 -10.83 -0.47
C PHE A 212 -6.49 -9.78 0.53
N ASP A 213 -7.22 -8.68 0.73
CA ASP A 213 -6.88 -7.60 1.67
C ASP A 213 -6.73 -8.13 3.12
N LEU A 214 -7.72 -8.91 3.58
CA LEU A 214 -7.66 -9.61 4.87
C LEU A 214 -6.44 -10.55 4.98
N THR A 215 -6.09 -11.25 3.89
CA THR A 215 -4.93 -12.16 3.88
C THR A 215 -3.61 -11.39 3.89
N CYS A 216 -3.53 -10.26 3.19
CA CYS A 216 -2.42 -9.31 3.28
C CYS A 216 -2.26 -8.73 4.68
N TYR A 217 -3.35 -8.25 5.30
CA TYR A 217 -3.33 -7.80 6.69
C TYR A 217 -2.78 -8.88 7.63
N ALA A 218 -3.28 -10.12 7.51
CA ALA A 218 -2.82 -11.23 8.32
C ALA A 218 -1.33 -11.54 8.10
N LEU A 219 -0.85 -11.49 6.85
CA LEU A 219 0.56 -11.72 6.51
C LEU A 219 1.46 -10.66 7.14
N TRP A 220 1.15 -9.38 6.99
CA TRP A 220 1.97 -8.30 7.56
C TRP A 220 1.89 -8.27 9.09
N ARG A 221 0.76 -8.61 9.71
CA ARG A 221 0.66 -8.73 11.17
C ARG A 221 1.46 -9.93 11.70
N THR A 222 1.53 -11.05 10.98
CA THR A 222 2.49 -12.13 11.32
C THR A 222 3.94 -11.65 11.12
N ALA A 223 4.25 -10.99 10.01
CA ALA A 223 5.57 -10.45 9.74
C ALA A 223 6.02 -9.44 10.82
N SER A 224 5.10 -8.62 11.34
CA SER A 224 5.40 -7.65 12.41
C SER A 224 5.79 -8.31 13.73
N SER A 225 5.13 -9.41 14.07
CA SER A 225 5.39 -10.17 15.30
C SER A 225 6.69 -10.96 15.21
N VAL A 226 6.98 -11.52 14.03
CA VAL A 226 8.18 -12.31 13.77
C VAL A 226 9.42 -11.43 13.60
N ILE A 227 9.31 -10.33 12.86
CA ILE A 227 10.35 -9.30 12.72
C ILE A 227 10.09 -8.18 13.75
N SER A 228 10.14 -8.57 15.03
CA SER A 228 9.89 -7.65 16.14
C SER A 228 11.00 -6.60 16.28
N GLN A 229 10.60 -5.32 16.27
CA GLN A 229 11.40 -4.12 16.62
C GLN A 229 12.65 -3.80 15.76
N ASP A 230 13.09 -4.69 14.86
CA ASP A 230 14.19 -4.40 13.93
C ASP A 230 13.68 -3.69 12.66
N TYR A 231 13.80 -2.36 12.63
CA TYR A 231 13.43 -1.53 11.48
C TYR A 231 14.27 -1.82 10.23
N VAL A 232 15.53 -2.26 10.39
CA VAL A 232 16.42 -2.56 9.25
C VAL A 232 15.98 -3.86 8.58
N GLN A 233 15.64 -4.90 9.35
CA GLN A 233 15.08 -6.15 8.81
C GLN A 233 13.69 -5.94 8.19
N ARG A 234 12.89 -5.01 8.73
CA ARG A 234 11.59 -4.63 8.19
C ARG A 234 11.70 -3.91 6.83
N ASP A 235 12.58 -2.92 6.68
CA ASP A 235 12.86 -2.32 5.37
C ASP A 235 13.47 -3.35 4.41
N LEU A 236 14.43 -4.17 4.88
CA LEU A 236 15.03 -5.23 4.08
C LEU A 236 14.02 -6.26 3.57
N PHE A 237 12.99 -6.61 4.35
CA PHE A 237 11.86 -7.45 3.92
C PHE A 237 11.09 -6.80 2.78
N VAL A 238 10.64 -5.57 3.00
CA VAL A 238 9.84 -4.79 2.04
C VAL A 238 10.61 -4.59 0.72
N ARG A 239 11.88 -4.17 0.80
CA ARG A 239 12.78 -3.97 -0.35
C ARG A 239 13.02 -5.25 -1.15
N ASN A 240 13.32 -6.36 -0.48
CA ASN A 240 13.63 -7.60 -1.19
C ASN A 240 12.40 -8.22 -1.84
N MET A 241 11.22 -8.09 -1.23
CA MET A 241 9.95 -8.43 -1.86
C MET A 241 9.74 -7.61 -3.15
N GLY A 242 9.97 -6.29 -3.13
CA GLY A 242 9.91 -5.44 -4.31
C GLY A 242 10.90 -5.82 -5.42
N ARG A 243 12.18 -6.02 -5.07
CA ARG A 243 13.23 -6.48 -6.02
C ARG A 243 12.89 -7.82 -6.65
N ARG A 244 12.38 -8.75 -5.85
CA ARG A 244 12.03 -10.09 -6.32
C ARG A 244 10.77 -10.07 -7.19
N LEU A 245 9.77 -9.27 -6.83
CA LEU A 245 8.57 -9.07 -7.63
C LEU A 245 8.93 -8.45 -8.98
N LEU A 246 9.81 -7.43 -9.02
CA LEU A 246 10.35 -6.89 -10.27
C LEU A 246 11.03 -7.98 -11.13
N ASN A 247 11.89 -8.81 -10.54
CA ASN A 247 12.60 -9.87 -11.26
C ASN A 247 11.65 -10.89 -11.92
N GLU A 248 10.57 -11.30 -11.21
CA GLU A 248 9.56 -12.18 -11.79
C GLU A 248 8.74 -11.44 -12.88
N MET A 249 8.38 -10.17 -12.63
CA MET A 249 7.64 -9.33 -13.58
C MET A 249 8.40 -9.05 -14.88
N MET A 250 9.74 -9.05 -14.87
CA MET A 250 10.56 -8.92 -16.10
C MET A 250 10.29 -10.03 -17.14
N THR A 251 9.68 -11.16 -16.74
CA THR A 251 9.21 -12.20 -17.66
C THR A 251 7.89 -11.86 -18.38
N PHE A 252 7.21 -10.79 -17.94
CA PHE A 252 5.95 -10.28 -18.49
C PHE A 252 6.12 -8.92 -19.18
N LEU A 253 7.16 -8.15 -18.84
CA LEU A 253 7.50 -6.87 -19.46
C LEU A 253 7.93 -7.04 -20.93
N SER A 254 7.82 -5.96 -21.70
CA SER A 254 8.29 -5.91 -23.07
C SER A 254 9.81 -6.12 -23.13
N LYS A 255 10.28 -6.80 -24.18
CA LYS A 255 11.72 -7.08 -24.33
C LYS A 255 12.56 -5.81 -24.32
N LYS A 256 12.07 -4.71 -24.93
CA LYS A 256 12.77 -3.41 -24.91
C LYS A 256 13.02 -2.92 -23.48
N THR A 257 11.98 -2.97 -22.65
CA THR A 257 12.03 -2.56 -21.24
C THR A 257 12.98 -3.44 -20.43
N THR A 258 12.92 -4.76 -20.62
CA THR A 258 13.84 -5.72 -19.99
C THR A 258 15.29 -5.51 -20.43
N ASP A 259 15.56 -5.35 -21.73
CA ASP A 259 16.90 -5.09 -22.28
C ASP A 259 17.46 -3.74 -21.74
N THR A 260 16.61 -2.72 -21.55
CA THR A 260 16.97 -1.40 -20.98
C THR A 260 17.36 -1.50 -19.50
N LEU A 261 16.55 -2.18 -18.68
CA LEU A 261 16.83 -2.43 -17.25
C LEU A 261 18.00 -3.40 -16.98
N GLN A 262 18.54 -4.04 -18.02
CA GLN A 262 19.70 -4.94 -17.95
C GLN A 262 20.93 -4.39 -18.68
N SER A 263 20.88 -3.12 -19.10
CA SER A 263 22.00 -2.46 -19.77
C SER A 263 23.22 -2.34 -18.86
N THR A 264 24.43 -2.54 -19.41
CA THR A 264 25.68 -2.57 -18.64
C THR A 264 26.04 -1.24 -17.98
N ASN A 265 25.49 -0.14 -18.48
CA ASN A 265 25.74 1.21 -17.98
C ASN A 265 24.65 1.67 -16.98
N GLY A 266 23.62 0.84 -16.79
CA GLY A 266 22.34 1.22 -16.19
C GLY A 266 21.49 2.13 -17.09
N PRO A 267 20.15 2.09 -16.95
CA PRO A 267 19.26 3.10 -17.52
C PRO A 267 19.46 4.47 -16.86
N SER A 268 19.08 5.53 -17.59
CA SER A 268 18.80 6.86 -17.00
C SER A 268 17.46 6.85 -16.23
N LEU A 269 17.10 7.94 -15.52
CA LEU A 269 15.76 8.10 -14.94
C LEU A 269 14.70 8.07 -16.04
N THR A 270 14.88 8.86 -17.09
CA THR A 270 13.94 8.93 -18.23
C THR A 270 13.76 7.56 -18.89
N ASP A 271 14.83 6.77 -19.02
CA ASP A 271 14.76 5.38 -19.54
C ASP A 271 13.91 4.43 -18.67
N THR A 272 13.71 4.71 -17.38
CA THR A 272 12.87 3.88 -16.50
C THR A 272 11.37 4.13 -16.67
N VAL A 273 10.95 5.29 -17.20
CA VAL A 273 9.54 5.69 -17.29
C VAL A 273 8.66 4.65 -18.01
N PRO A 274 9.05 4.09 -19.19
CA PRO A 274 8.29 3.02 -19.83
C PRO A 274 8.14 1.76 -18.95
N CYS A 275 9.15 1.43 -18.14
CA CYS A 275 9.08 0.29 -17.23
C CYS A 275 8.07 0.52 -16.11
N VAL A 276 8.10 1.70 -15.49
CA VAL A 276 7.17 2.10 -14.43
C VAL A 276 5.73 2.04 -14.95
N ILE A 277 5.48 2.55 -16.15
CA ILE A 277 4.17 2.49 -16.82
C ILE A 277 3.74 1.03 -17.12
N GLU A 278 4.63 0.18 -17.64
CA GLU A 278 4.31 -1.23 -17.88
C GLU A 278 3.98 -1.98 -16.56
N ILE A 279 4.73 -1.74 -15.48
CA ILE A 279 4.47 -2.35 -14.16
C ILE A 279 3.12 -1.89 -13.61
N LEU A 280 2.83 -0.60 -13.65
CA LEU A 280 1.55 -0.03 -13.18
C LEU A 280 0.37 -0.55 -14.02
N ASN A 281 0.54 -0.73 -15.33
CA ASN A 281 -0.44 -1.39 -16.19
C ASN A 281 -0.67 -2.87 -15.84
N ILE A 282 0.34 -3.60 -15.36
CA ILE A 282 0.17 -4.99 -14.86
C ILE A 282 -0.66 -4.99 -13.55
N PHE A 283 -0.40 -4.07 -12.62
CA PHE A 283 -1.24 -3.91 -11.42
C PHE A 283 -2.69 -3.51 -11.75
N GLN A 284 -2.89 -2.60 -12.71
CA GLN A 284 -4.25 -2.22 -13.11
C GLN A 284 -5.00 -3.35 -13.83
N SER A 285 -4.36 -4.02 -14.80
CA SER A 285 -4.99 -5.11 -15.59
C SER A 285 -5.24 -6.41 -14.80
N SER A 286 -4.54 -6.60 -13.69
CA SER A 286 -4.84 -7.66 -12.70
C SER A 286 -6.01 -7.32 -11.76
N ASN A 287 -6.65 -6.14 -11.94
CA ASN A 287 -7.64 -5.54 -11.04
C ASN A 287 -7.12 -5.22 -9.62
N TYR A 288 -5.81 -5.21 -9.39
CA TYR A 288 -5.24 -4.88 -8.08
C TYR A 288 -5.49 -3.41 -7.69
N CYS A 289 -5.50 -2.49 -8.66
CA CYS A 289 -5.93 -1.11 -8.47
C CYS A 289 -6.95 -0.71 -9.54
N SER A 290 -7.76 0.32 -9.28
CA SER A 290 -8.75 0.79 -10.25
C SER A 290 -8.08 1.62 -11.35
N SER A 291 -7.13 2.46 -10.94
CA SER A 291 -6.28 3.28 -11.80
C SER A 291 -5.04 3.74 -11.04
N TYR A 292 -4.14 4.42 -11.75
CA TYR A 292 -2.95 5.05 -11.18
C TYR A 292 -2.71 6.43 -11.81
N ARG A 293 -1.82 7.21 -11.21
CA ARG A 293 -1.22 8.43 -11.75
C ARG A 293 0.27 8.42 -11.47
N LEU A 294 1.04 8.99 -12.38
CA LEU A 294 2.49 9.18 -12.29
C LEU A 294 2.76 10.65 -12.64
N GLY A 295 3.50 11.37 -11.80
CA GLY A 295 3.72 12.83 -11.92
C GLY A 295 2.84 13.69 -11.00
N ASP A 296 3.00 15.01 -11.05
CA ASP A 296 2.26 15.93 -10.17
C ASP A 296 0.77 16.04 -10.57
N LYS A 297 -0.07 16.38 -9.60
CA LYS A 297 -1.49 16.64 -9.78
C LYS A 297 -1.76 17.87 -10.65
N ASN A 298 -0.78 18.76 -10.80
CA ASN A 298 -0.87 19.99 -11.60
C ASN A 298 -0.43 19.82 -13.07
N ASP A 299 0.13 18.68 -13.45
CA ASP A 299 0.47 18.43 -14.86
C ASP A 299 -0.80 18.17 -15.69
N ASP A 300 -1.13 19.13 -16.56
CA ASP A 300 -2.27 19.03 -17.48
C ASP A 300 -2.12 17.83 -18.46
N GLU A 301 -0.89 17.42 -18.77
CA GLU A 301 -0.59 16.29 -19.64
C GLU A 301 -0.40 14.97 -18.87
N ARG A 302 -1.54 14.34 -18.55
CA ARG A 302 -1.72 13.11 -17.75
C ARG A 302 -1.13 11.80 -18.34
N THR A 303 -0.05 11.87 -19.10
CA THR A 303 0.50 10.72 -19.84
C THR A 303 1.62 9.98 -19.11
N GLY A 304 2.19 10.59 -18.07
CA GLY A 304 3.33 10.03 -17.33
C GLY A 304 4.64 10.00 -18.14
N LEU A 305 4.66 10.56 -19.36
CA LEU A 305 5.82 10.51 -20.27
C LEU A 305 6.92 11.52 -19.94
N ASN A 306 6.57 12.60 -19.22
CA ASN A 306 7.47 13.72 -18.88
C ASN A 306 7.73 13.79 -17.36
N VAL A 307 7.71 12.65 -16.69
CA VAL A 307 7.86 12.56 -15.21
C VAL A 307 9.31 12.74 -14.77
N PHE A 308 10.24 12.47 -15.67
CA PHE A 308 11.63 12.87 -15.58
C PHE A 308 12.03 13.49 -16.92
N ASP A 309 12.92 14.48 -16.90
CA ASP A 309 13.54 15.06 -18.08
C ASP A 309 15.07 14.94 -18.08
N SER A 310 15.74 15.59 -19.04
CA SER A 310 17.20 15.56 -19.14
C SER A 310 17.92 16.27 -17.99
N LEU A 311 17.27 17.22 -17.30
CA LEU A 311 17.83 17.88 -16.13
C LEU A 311 17.81 16.96 -14.92
N ASP A 312 16.78 16.11 -14.76
CA ASP A 312 16.76 15.06 -13.74
C ASP A 312 17.87 14.02 -13.98
N ASP A 313 18.07 13.61 -15.23
CA ASP A 313 19.17 12.73 -15.64
C ASP A 313 20.54 13.39 -15.39
N GLU A 314 20.70 14.69 -15.65
CA GLU A 314 21.91 15.46 -15.36
C GLU A 314 22.14 15.62 -13.84
N GLU A 315 21.11 15.92 -13.05
CA GLU A 315 21.19 16.08 -11.59
C GLU A 315 21.71 14.80 -10.92
N ILE A 316 21.15 13.65 -11.29
CA ILE A 316 21.60 12.34 -10.78
C ILE A 316 22.99 11.96 -11.29
N SER A 317 23.33 12.25 -12.54
CA SER A 317 24.61 11.85 -13.15
C SER A 317 25.78 12.81 -12.86
N SER A 318 25.51 14.06 -12.47
CA SER A 318 26.49 15.13 -12.24
C SER A 318 27.66 14.72 -11.34
N GLN A 319 28.91 14.92 -11.79
CA GLN A 319 30.10 14.51 -11.03
C GLN A 319 30.56 15.55 -10.00
N ASP A 320 29.96 16.74 -9.99
CA ASP A 320 30.47 17.93 -9.30
C ASP A 320 30.15 17.99 -7.79
N GLY A 321 30.01 16.83 -7.14
CA GLY A 321 29.93 16.71 -5.67
C GLY A 321 28.63 17.21 -5.02
N GLY A 322 27.67 17.70 -5.80
CA GLY A 322 26.30 17.93 -5.36
C GLY A 322 25.59 16.60 -5.08
N GLY A 323 24.93 16.49 -3.93
CA GLY A 323 24.08 15.35 -3.60
C GLY A 323 22.74 15.43 -4.32
N GLY A 324 22.74 15.19 -5.63
CA GLY A 324 21.56 15.36 -6.48
C GLY A 324 20.38 14.48 -6.04
N SER A 325 19.18 15.04 -6.09
CA SER A 325 17.95 14.42 -5.61
C SER A 325 16.76 14.79 -6.48
N VAL A 326 16.04 13.78 -6.96
CA VAL A 326 14.84 13.92 -7.80
C VAL A 326 13.65 13.27 -7.08
N ASP A 327 12.54 13.99 -6.97
CA ASP A 327 11.30 13.49 -6.36
C ASP A 327 10.30 13.03 -7.43
N CYS A 328 9.55 11.96 -7.13
CA CYS A 328 8.52 11.42 -8.04
C CYS A 328 7.26 11.05 -7.26
N LEU A 329 6.09 11.47 -7.75
CA LEU A 329 4.78 11.17 -7.17
C LEU A 329 4.06 10.06 -7.95
N VAL A 330 3.48 9.10 -7.22
CA VAL A 330 2.66 8.01 -7.77
C VAL A 330 1.38 7.84 -6.96
N SER A 331 0.22 8.17 -7.52
CA SER A 331 -1.08 7.86 -6.91
C SER A 331 -1.57 6.49 -7.36
N ILE A 332 -1.99 5.63 -6.43
CA ILE A 332 -2.72 4.41 -6.74
C ILE A 332 -4.14 4.50 -6.19
N PHE A 333 -5.13 4.38 -7.06
CA PHE A 333 -6.55 4.46 -6.70
C PHE A 333 -7.12 3.06 -6.45
N ASP A 334 -7.89 2.96 -5.37
CA ASP A 334 -8.50 1.74 -4.84
C ASP A 334 -7.54 0.53 -4.91
N PRO A 335 -6.38 0.53 -4.22
CA PRO A 335 -5.52 -0.66 -4.18
C PRO A 335 -6.14 -1.76 -3.31
N ALA A 336 -6.05 -3.01 -3.75
CA ALA A 336 -6.59 -4.21 -3.08
C ALA A 336 -5.95 -4.53 -1.71
N THR A 337 -5.07 -3.68 -1.19
CA THR A 337 -4.45 -3.77 0.14
C THR A 337 -4.85 -2.61 1.07
N LEU A 338 -5.78 -1.74 0.63
CA LEU A 338 -6.06 -0.48 1.30
C LEU A 338 -6.63 -0.68 2.71
N GLY A 339 -7.65 -1.52 2.88
CA GLY A 339 -8.30 -1.76 4.17
C GLY A 339 -7.36 -2.41 5.19
N GLY A 340 -6.52 -3.34 4.75
CA GLY A 340 -5.48 -3.97 5.55
C GLY A 340 -4.36 -3.00 5.92
N ALA A 341 -3.91 -2.16 4.98
CA ALA A 341 -2.89 -1.16 5.25
C ALA A 341 -3.35 -0.10 6.28
N LEU A 342 -4.61 0.35 6.19
CA LEU A 342 -5.22 1.28 7.15
C LEU A 342 -5.41 0.69 8.56
N GLN A 343 -5.37 -0.63 8.71
CA GLN A 343 -5.50 -1.30 10.02
C GLN A 343 -4.16 -1.54 10.72
N ILE A 344 -3.02 -1.46 10.01
CA ILE A 344 -1.69 -1.53 10.64
C ILE A 344 -1.23 -0.12 11.06
N ASN A 345 -2.01 0.50 11.95
CA ASN A 345 -1.65 1.77 12.55
C ASN A 345 -0.65 1.57 13.71
N GLY A 346 0.35 2.46 13.80
CA GLY A 346 1.33 2.48 14.90
C GLY A 346 2.62 1.69 14.64
N GLU A 347 2.71 0.96 13.54
CA GLU A 347 3.98 0.47 13.00
C GLU A 347 4.49 1.52 12.00
N GLY A 348 5.80 1.87 12.05
CA GLY A 348 6.34 2.99 11.28
C GLY A 348 6.01 2.92 9.77
N SER A 349 5.80 4.09 9.15
CA SER A 349 5.06 4.34 7.88
C SER A 349 5.34 3.47 6.65
N ARG A 350 6.38 2.63 6.67
CA ARG A 350 6.84 1.78 5.57
C ARG A 350 6.57 0.28 5.78
N PHE A 351 6.01 -0.14 6.93
CA PHE A 351 5.72 -1.56 7.23
C PHE A 351 4.22 -1.90 7.23
N ALA A 352 3.58 -1.74 6.07
CA ALA A 352 2.17 -2.08 5.84
C ALA A 352 2.01 -2.81 4.49
N PRO A 353 0.92 -3.58 4.28
CA PRO A 353 0.56 -4.22 3.01
C PRO A 353 0.80 -3.34 1.78
N ASP A 354 1.84 -3.63 1.01
CA ASP A 354 2.24 -2.88 -0.16
C ASP A 354 3.07 -3.76 -1.11
N PHE A 355 2.74 -3.72 -2.39
CA PHE A 355 3.49 -4.37 -3.45
C PHE A 355 3.96 -3.39 -4.54
N ILE A 356 3.40 -2.18 -4.60
CA ILE A 356 3.68 -1.23 -5.67
C ILE A 356 4.87 -0.37 -5.26
N GLY A 357 4.83 0.26 -4.08
CA GLY A 357 5.90 1.11 -3.57
C GLY A 357 7.29 0.45 -3.67
N PRO A 358 7.48 -0.76 -3.13
CA PRO A 358 8.76 -1.46 -3.16
C PRO A 358 9.19 -1.91 -4.55
N THR A 359 8.24 -2.22 -5.45
CA THR A 359 8.53 -2.69 -6.80
C THR A 359 9.00 -1.53 -7.68
N LEU A 360 8.36 -0.36 -7.57
CA LEU A 360 8.81 0.84 -8.27
C LEU A 360 10.16 1.32 -7.73
N ALA A 361 10.36 1.30 -6.39
CA ALA A 361 11.67 1.57 -5.80
C ALA A 361 12.76 0.65 -6.38
N ALA A 362 12.46 -0.65 -6.57
CA ALA A 362 13.39 -1.60 -7.18
C ALA A 362 13.69 -1.36 -8.67
N VAL A 363 12.84 -0.62 -9.41
CA VAL A 363 13.14 -0.16 -10.78
C VAL A 363 14.20 0.94 -10.72
N TRP A 364 13.94 1.99 -9.92
CA TRP A 364 14.84 3.13 -9.80
C TRP A 364 16.17 2.77 -9.12
N GLU A 365 16.21 1.78 -8.24
CA GLU A 365 17.46 1.23 -7.67
C GLU A 365 18.43 0.66 -8.74
N ARG A 366 18.00 0.49 -9.99
CA ARG A 366 18.85 0.08 -11.13
C ARG A 366 19.41 1.24 -11.94
N VAL A 367 19.05 2.49 -11.64
CA VAL A 367 19.50 3.66 -12.40
C VAL A 367 21.01 3.85 -12.21
N GLY A 368 21.72 4.03 -13.33
CA GLY A 368 23.18 4.06 -13.39
C GLY A 368 23.87 2.72 -13.03
N VAL A 369 25.20 2.75 -13.00
CA VAL A 369 26.03 1.56 -12.74
C VAL A 369 25.99 1.17 -11.26
N ASP A 370 25.85 -0.13 -10.98
CA ASP A 370 25.99 -0.77 -9.66
C ASP A 370 25.24 -0.09 -8.50
N GLY A 371 24.04 0.43 -8.78
CA GLY A 371 23.20 1.07 -7.77
C GLY A 371 23.74 2.43 -7.33
N ALA A 372 24.14 3.26 -8.31
CA ALA A 372 24.57 4.65 -8.12
C ALA A 372 23.56 5.54 -7.38
N VAL A 373 22.27 5.15 -7.35
CA VAL A 373 21.21 5.86 -6.61
C VAL A 373 20.72 5.10 -5.38
N GLY A 374 20.44 5.83 -4.31
CA GLY A 374 19.60 5.40 -3.20
C GLY A 374 18.19 5.91 -3.41
N VAL A 375 17.21 5.00 -3.41
CA VAL A 375 15.78 5.36 -3.50
C VAL A 375 15.17 5.27 -2.11
N SER A 376 14.43 6.29 -1.69
CA SER A 376 13.55 6.21 -0.53
C SER A 376 12.12 6.53 -0.94
N PHE A 377 11.13 6.07 -0.18
CA PHE A 377 9.75 6.41 -0.46
C PHE A 377 8.89 6.41 0.80
N GLU A 378 7.82 7.20 0.76
CA GLU A 378 6.81 7.29 1.80
C GLU A 378 5.43 7.09 1.17
N SER A 379 4.50 6.52 1.94
CA SER A 379 3.14 6.28 1.46
C SER A 379 2.11 6.97 2.35
N TYR A 380 1.23 7.74 1.72
CA TYR A 380 0.19 8.55 2.31
C TYR A 380 -1.18 8.02 1.87
N PHE A 381 -2.19 8.10 2.73
CA PHE A 381 -3.58 7.76 2.40
C PHE A 381 -4.38 9.04 2.19
N VAL A 382 -5.04 9.17 1.04
CA VAL A 382 -5.74 10.38 0.63
C VAL A 382 -7.25 10.13 0.55
N ASP A 383 -8.03 10.91 1.30
CA ASP A 383 -9.50 11.00 1.16
C ASP A 383 -9.82 12.07 0.10
N PRO A 384 -10.64 11.74 -0.92
CA PRO A 384 -11.04 12.70 -1.94
C PRO A 384 -11.97 13.80 -1.39
N VAL A 385 -12.51 13.64 -0.18
CA VAL A 385 -13.35 14.60 0.53
C VAL A 385 -12.62 15.05 1.79
N TYR A 386 -12.41 16.36 1.96
CA TYR A 386 -11.91 16.89 3.23
C TYR A 386 -12.94 16.65 4.35
N ARG A 387 -12.49 16.06 5.47
CA ARG A 387 -13.31 15.77 6.63
C ARG A 387 -12.63 16.30 7.90
N PRO A 388 -13.34 17.05 8.76
CA PRO A 388 -12.74 17.65 9.95
C PRO A 388 -12.42 16.63 11.05
N ASN A 389 -13.05 15.45 11.03
CA ASN A 389 -12.83 14.37 12.00
C ASN A 389 -11.96 13.27 11.38
N PRO A 390 -10.74 12.99 11.89
CA PRO A 390 -9.88 11.92 11.40
C PRO A 390 -10.51 10.52 11.41
N LYS A 391 -11.50 10.27 12.29
CA LYS A 391 -12.21 8.98 12.35
C LYS A 391 -13.19 8.75 11.21
N ASP A 392 -13.52 9.81 10.48
CA ASP A 392 -14.43 9.79 9.34
C ASP A 392 -13.66 9.69 8.02
N PHE A 393 -12.33 9.53 8.02
CA PHE A 393 -11.54 9.41 6.79
C PHE A 393 -11.86 8.09 6.07
N PHE A 394 -12.25 8.19 4.81
CA PHE A 394 -12.44 7.09 3.88
C PHE A 394 -11.51 7.30 2.68
N PRO A 395 -10.19 7.10 2.88
CA PRO A 395 -9.24 7.23 1.80
C PRO A 395 -9.54 6.19 0.72
N ASN A 396 -9.36 6.59 -0.54
CA ASN A 396 -9.47 5.73 -1.70
C ASN A 396 -8.22 5.77 -2.58
N GLU A 397 -7.25 6.61 -2.21
CA GLU A 397 -5.97 6.77 -2.88
C GLU A 397 -4.84 6.46 -1.90
N ARG A 398 -3.83 5.74 -2.39
CA ARG A 398 -2.52 5.64 -1.75
C ARG A 398 -1.51 6.37 -2.62
N LEU A 399 -1.06 7.51 -2.12
CA LEU A 399 -0.05 8.35 -2.75
C LEU A 399 1.33 7.92 -2.25
N TYR A 400 2.24 7.64 -3.18
CA TYR A 400 3.65 7.44 -2.89
C TYR A 400 4.43 8.68 -3.29
N GLN A 401 5.29 9.15 -2.38
CA GLN A 401 6.33 10.11 -2.69
C GLN A 401 7.66 9.36 -2.66
N PHE A 402 8.31 9.27 -3.82
CA PHE A 402 9.66 8.71 -3.96
C PHE A 402 10.67 9.85 -3.99
N THR A 403 11.82 9.64 -3.37
CA THR A 403 12.98 10.51 -3.43
C THR A 403 14.17 9.67 -3.89
N ILE A 404 14.70 9.99 -5.06
CA ILE A 404 15.80 9.29 -5.71
C ILE A 404 17.05 10.17 -5.54
N THR A 405 17.94 9.75 -4.65
CA THR A 405 19.18 10.45 -4.32
C THR A 405 20.38 9.74 -4.94
N ARG A 406 21.39 10.48 -5.38
CA ARG A 406 22.71 9.92 -5.67
C ARG A 406 23.38 9.38 -4.40
N LYS A 407 24.09 8.25 -4.49
CA LYS A 407 24.89 7.66 -3.39
C LYS A 407 26.30 8.25 -3.29
#